data_AF-A0A847PM87-F1
#
_entry.id   AF-A0A847PM87-F1
#
_cell.length_a   1.000
_cell.length_b   1.000
_cell.length_c   1.000
_cell.angle_alpha   90.00
_cell.angle_beta   90.00
_cell.angle_gamma   90.00
#
_symmetry.space_group_name_H-M   'P 1'
#
loop_
_entity.id
_entity.type
_entity.pdbx_description
1 polymer ?
#
loop_
_entity_poly.entity_id
_entity_poly.type
_entity_poly.pdbx_seq_one_letter_code
_entity_poly.pdbx_strand_id
1 'polypeptide(L)'
;MSKIVSKIRENKKIVLTVGIFLLLMIVLVIFIHQKYKSQSGIIAPENPKVVVTTTGPYSIILENFTSVHNENEEDTTPPILIAPGYSTVLVGSTKIPAPTYCIDNIDRNVECEIVGEYNLLKVGEYHLERVARDKAGNETRKPFVLKVVKKFKKGARTESTLSEKHQIADIISMYKNEETRIGIDVSKWQGDNIDWNKVKDSGVEFVYMRLGIQNGFGGAETLDKTFISNFKGAKAAGLEVGVYYYSYARNIYEALGNAKFVIKTLEENNFVPDLPVAFDWESWSKLSAAGMSLNDLNDSAKIFIDTMREFGYDGTLYSSKYYLENGFWYLPEEYTVWLAHYTSQTSYEGSYWLWQRSCTGRVPGINGDVDIDIMKKQS
;
A
#
# COMPACT_ATOMS: atom_id res chain seq x y z
N MET A 1 -4.33 -33.37 80.04
CA MET A 1 -4.56 -33.72 78.62
C MET A 1 -5.70 -32.92 77.95
N SER A 2 -6.85 -32.71 78.59
CA SER A 2 -8.01 -32.00 78.00
C SER A 2 -7.73 -30.58 77.45
N LYS A 3 -6.98 -29.74 78.18
CA LYS A 3 -6.65 -28.35 77.74
C LYS A 3 -5.72 -28.26 76.52
N ILE A 4 -4.88 -29.28 76.28
CA ILE A 4 -3.95 -29.31 75.14
C ILE A 4 -4.70 -29.71 73.86
N VAL A 5 -5.63 -30.67 73.96
CA VAL A 5 -6.45 -31.12 72.83
C VAL A 5 -7.43 -30.04 72.37
N SER A 6 -8.00 -29.23 73.28
CA SER A 6 -8.86 -28.10 72.87
C SER A 6 -8.06 -27.01 72.14
N LYS A 7 -6.85 -26.69 72.62
CA LYS A 7 -5.96 -25.69 72.01
C LYS A 7 -5.47 -26.10 70.62
N ILE A 8 -5.24 -27.41 70.40
CA ILE A 8 -4.92 -27.96 69.06
C ILE A 8 -6.14 -27.90 68.13
N ARG A 9 -7.36 -28.15 68.63
CA ARG A 9 -8.59 -28.03 67.82
C ARG A 9 -8.92 -26.58 67.45
N GLU A 10 -8.69 -25.63 68.37
CA GLU A 10 -8.80 -24.19 68.07
C GLU A 10 -7.76 -23.75 67.04
N ASN A 11 -6.49 -24.14 67.19
CA ASN A 11 -5.45 -23.82 66.22
C ASN A 11 -5.73 -24.44 64.84
N LYS A 12 -6.26 -25.66 64.77
CA LYS A 12 -6.69 -26.27 63.49
C LYS A 12 -7.87 -25.54 62.86
N LYS A 13 -8.85 -25.08 63.65
CA LYS A 13 -9.94 -24.25 63.14
C LYS A 13 -9.43 -22.90 62.64
N ILE A 14 -8.52 -22.25 63.37
CA ILE A 14 -7.90 -20.98 62.95
C ILE A 14 -7.10 -21.16 61.65
N VAL A 15 -6.29 -22.22 61.52
CA VAL A 15 -5.54 -22.52 60.29
C VAL A 15 -6.47 -22.82 59.12
N LEU A 16 -7.59 -23.52 59.35
CA LEU A 16 -8.59 -23.78 58.30
C LEU A 16 -9.33 -22.51 57.89
N THR A 17 -9.70 -21.66 58.84
CA THR A 17 -10.37 -20.37 58.59
C THR A 17 -9.44 -19.39 57.89
N VAL A 18 -8.16 -19.29 58.30
CA VAL A 18 -7.15 -18.47 57.61
C VAL A 18 -6.85 -19.02 56.22
N GLY A 19 -6.79 -20.35 56.04
CA GLY A 19 -6.61 -20.98 54.74
C GLY A 19 -7.76 -20.72 53.77
N ILE A 20 -9.02 -20.78 54.24
CA ILE A 20 -10.20 -20.44 53.44
C ILE A 20 -10.23 -18.93 53.13
N PHE A 21 -9.82 -18.08 54.07
CA PHE A 21 -9.74 -16.63 53.85
C PHE A 21 -8.63 -16.27 52.85
N LEU A 22 -7.48 -16.95 52.90
CA LEU A 22 -6.40 -16.80 51.92
C LEU A 22 -6.84 -17.28 50.54
N LEU A 23 -7.55 -18.40 50.46
CA LEU A 23 -8.07 -18.93 49.20
C LEU A 23 -9.13 -17.99 48.59
N LEU A 24 -10.03 -17.45 49.42
CA LEU A 24 -11.00 -16.42 49.00
C LEU A 24 -10.31 -15.12 48.59
N MET A 25 -9.24 -14.70 49.26
CA MET A 25 -8.44 -13.54 48.84
C MET A 25 -7.67 -13.82 47.54
N ILE A 26 -7.17 -15.04 47.33
CA ILE A 26 -6.51 -15.42 46.07
C ILE A 26 -7.53 -15.49 44.93
N VAL A 27 -8.72 -16.05 45.15
CA VAL A 27 -9.80 -16.06 44.15
C VAL A 27 -10.32 -14.64 43.88
N LEU A 28 -10.44 -13.79 44.91
CA LEU A 28 -10.80 -12.39 44.77
C LEU A 28 -9.69 -11.60 44.06
N VAL A 29 -8.41 -11.87 44.33
CA VAL A 29 -7.28 -11.27 43.60
C VAL A 29 -7.25 -11.77 42.17
N ILE A 30 -7.57 -13.04 41.87
CA ILE A 30 -7.69 -13.55 40.49
C ILE A 30 -8.89 -12.91 39.79
N PHE A 31 -10.03 -12.75 40.45
CA PHE A 31 -11.21 -12.05 39.90
C PHE A 31 -10.95 -10.55 39.70
N ILE A 32 -10.27 -9.90 40.65
CA ILE A 32 -9.83 -8.50 40.53
C ILE A 32 -8.77 -8.39 39.46
N HIS A 33 -7.85 -9.35 39.29
CA HIS A 33 -6.82 -9.34 38.26
C HIS A 33 -7.41 -9.62 36.88
N GLN A 34 -8.44 -10.49 36.75
CA GLN A 34 -9.21 -10.66 35.51
C GLN A 34 -10.07 -9.42 35.19
N LYS A 35 -10.67 -8.78 36.19
CA LYS A 35 -11.46 -7.55 36.03
C LYS A 35 -10.60 -6.30 35.81
N TYR A 36 -9.38 -6.25 36.33
CA TYR A 36 -8.40 -5.19 36.05
C TYR A 36 -7.70 -5.41 34.71
N LYS A 37 -7.47 -6.66 34.27
CA LYS A 37 -7.06 -6.91 32.87
C LYS A 37 -8.12 -6.42 31.88
N SER A 38 -9.38 -6.30 32.28
CA SER A 38 -10.45 -5.69 31.47
C SER A 38 -10.72 -4.21 31.75
N GLN A 39 -10.00 -3.52 32.67
CA GLN A 39 -10.24 -2.10 33.00
C GLN A 39 -8.98 -1.24 33.24
N SER A 40 -7.76 -1.77 33.09
CA SER A 40 -6.55 -0.96 32.90
C SER A 40 -6.24 -0.85 31.41
N GLY A 41 -6.60 0.29 30.83
CA GLY A 41 -6.38 0.61 29.43
C GLY A 41 -4.90 0.57 29.05
N ILE A 42 -4.54 -0.49 28.32
CA ILE A 42 -4.12 -0.38 26.92
C ILE A 42 -4.86 -1.52 26.23
N ILE A 43 -6.06 -1.23 25.72
CA ILE A 43 -6.65 -2.06 24.68
C ILE A 43 -5.74 -1.81 23.50
N ALA A 44 -4.91 -2.79 23.13
CA ALA A 44 -4.40 -2.83 21.76
C ALA A 44 -5.65 -2.72 20.89
N PRO A 45 -5.76 -1.72 19.98
CA PRO A 45 -6.98 -1.52 19.23
C PRO A 45 -7.38 -2.86 18.63
N GLU A 46 -8.57 -3.38 18.98
CA GLU A 46 -9.12 -4.51 18.27
C GLU A 46 -9.12 -4.10 16.79
N ASN A 47 -8.48 -4.90 15.94
CA ASN A 47 -8.42 -4.63 14.51
C ASN A 47 -9.82 -4.26 14.00
N PRO A 48 -9.95 -3.18 13.20
CA PRO A 48 -11.24 -2.69 12.75
C PRO A 48 -11.98 -3.78 11.98
N LYS A 49 -13.23 -4.05 12.35
CA LYS A 49 -14.07 -5.05 11.69
C LYS A 49 -14.94 -4.37 10.65
N VAL A 50 -14.71 -4.67 9.38
CA VAL A 50 -15.73 -4.50 8.34
C VAL A 50 -16.83 -5.51 8.67
N VAL A 51 -18.00 -5.06 9.15
CA VAL A 51 -19.07 -6.00 9.55
C VAL A 51 -19.83 -6.46 8.32
N VAL A 52 -19.66 -7.72 7.92
CA VAL A 52 -20.49 -8.36 6.90
C VAL A 52 -21.85 -8.72 7.51
N THR A 53 -22.89 -7.93 7.21
CA THR A 53 -24.27 -8.28 7.64
C THR A 53 -24.90 -9.27 6.67
N THR A 54 -25.43 -10.38 7.20
CA THR A 54 -25.96 -11.55 6.50
C THR A 54 -27.33 -11.34 5.84
N THR A 55 -27.53 -10.21 5.16
CA THR A 55 -28.73 -9.97 4.33
C THR A 55 -28.36 -9.99 2.84
N GLY A 56 -27.78 -11.11 2.40
CA GLY A 56 -27.43 -11.38 1.00
C GLY A 56 -25.92 -11.25 0.69
N PRO A 57 -25.43 -11.89 -0.39
CA PRO A 57 -23.99 -12.09 -0.63
C PRO A 57 -23.16 -10.83 -0.91
N TYR A 58 -23.76 -9.61 -0.94
CA TYR A 58 -23.04 -8.39 -1.33
C TYR A 58 -23.39 -7.13 -0.51
N SER A 59 -24.12 -7.27 0.59
CA SER A 59 -24.39 -6.16 1.51
C SER A 59 -23.23 -5.96 2.50
N ILE A 60 -22.11 -5.40 2.01
CA ILE A 60 -21.10 -4.83 2.92
C ILE A 60 -21.59 -3.45 3.35
N ILE A 61 -21.92 -3.32 4.63
CA ILE A 61 -22.26 -2.06 5.28
C ILE A 61 -20.99 -1.57 5.99
N LEU A 62 -20.66 -0.30 5.78
CA LEU A 62 -19.49 0.35 6.36
C LEU A 62 -19.86 0.78 7.78
N GLU A 63 -19.71 -0.12 8.76
CA GLU A 63 -19.88 0.19 10.19
C GLU A 63 -18.52 0.25 10.87
N ASN A 64 -18.29 1.29 11.68
CA ASN A 64 -17.11 1.42 12.55
C ASN A 64 -15.75 1.39 11.83
N PHE A 65 -15.65 1.92 10.61
CA PHE A 65 -14.33 2.14 9.98
C PHE A 65 -13.50 3.08 10.83
N THR A 66 -12.33 2.60 11.23
CA THR A 66 -11.33 3.41 11.92
C THR A 66 -10.28 3.80 10.90
N SER A 67 -10.18 5.11 10.71
CA SER A 67 -9.17 5.73 9.86
C SER A 67 -7.75 5.36 10.29
N VAL A 68 -6.80 5.39 9.35
CA VAL A 68 -5.36 5.30 9.65
C VAL A 68 -4.87 6.49 10.48
N HIS A 69 -5.60 7.59 10.48
CA HIS A 69 -5.27 8.81 11.20
C HIS A 69 -6.34 9.13 12.25
N ASN A 70 -5.93 9.79 13.33
CA ASN A 70 -6.86 10.27 14.34
C ASN A 70 -7.43 11.63 13.93
N GLU A 71 -8.72 11.68 13.60
CA GLU A 71 -9.40 12.92 13.19
C GLU A 71 -9.44 14.01 14.27
N ASN A 72 -9.15 13.67 15.54
CA ASN A 72 -9.12 14.63 16.65
C ASN A 72 -7.71 15.17 16.94
N GLU A 73 -6.71 14.74 16.19
CA GLU A 73 -5.32 15.20 16.36
C GLU A 73 -5.10 16.54 15.64
N GLU A 74 -4.34 17.43 16.27
CA GLU A 74 -3.97 18.71 15.68
C GLU A 74 -3.02 18.48 14.50
N ASP A 75 -3.26 19.16 13.39
CA ASP A 75 -2.43 19.05 12.20
C ASP A 75 -1.10 19.79 12.38
N THR A 76 -0.04 19.01 12.56
CA THR A 76 1.33 19.51 12.80
C THR A 76 2.29 19.14 11.68
N THR A 77 1.81 18.50 10.62
CA THR A 77 2.65 17.96 9.56
C THR A 77 2.72 18.97 8.41
N PRO A 78 3.91 19.40 7.97
CA PRO A 78 4.03 20.31 6.83
C PRO A 78 3.75 19.59 5.50
N PRO A 79 3.19 20.30 4.49
CA PRO A 79 2.90 19.70 3.20
C PRO A 79 4.14 19.13 2.49
N ILE A 80 3.97 18.02 1.79
CA ILE A 80 4.96 17.47 0.87
C ILE A 80 5.01 18.35 -0.39
N LEU A 81 6.15 19.03 -0.56
CA LEU A 81 6.48 19.82 -1.73
C LEU A 81 7.61 19.15 -2.52
N ILE A 82 7.34 18.66 -3.73
CA ILE A 82 8.35 18.07 -4.61
C ILE A 82 8.35 18.84 -5.92
N ALA A 83 9.49 19.41 -6.26
CA ALA A 83 9.67 20.23 -7.46
C ALA A 83 11.12 20.14 -7.93
N PRO A 84 11.40 20.36 -9.23
CA PRO A 84 12.77 20.44 -9.70
C PRO A 84 13.47 21.68 -9.11
N GLY A 85 14.76 21.54 -8.80
CA GLY A 85 15.60 22.65 -8.30
C GLY A 85 15.85 23.77 -9.33
N TYR A 86 15.40 23.60 -10.57
CA TYR A 86 15.35 24.66 -11.55
C TYR A 86 14.13 24.51 -12.48
N SER A 87 13.75 25.61 -13.12
CA SER A 87 12.70 25.63 -14.15
C SER A 87 13.14 26.56 -15.27
N THR A 88 12.95 26.16 -16.53
CA THR A 88 13.30 26.99 -17.69
C THR A 88 12.04 27.36 -18.46
N VAL A 89 11.86 28.64 -18.76
CA VAL A 89 10.73 29.18 -19.51
C VAL A 89 11.21 30.14 -20.60
N LEU A 90 10.40 30.34 -21.64
CA LEU A 90 10.69 31.35 -22.65
C LEU A 90 10.33 32.75 -22.13
N VAL A 91 11.08 33.76 -22.56
CA VAL A 91 10.68 35.15 -22.37
C VAL A 91 9.28 35.39 -22.95
N GLY A 92 8.39 36.02 -22.18
CA GLY A 92 6.98 36.20 -22.52
C GLY A 92 6.05 35.08 -22.06
N SER A 93 6.57 34.06 -21.35
CA SER A 93 5.72 33.00 -20.78
C SER A 93 4.76 33.58 -19.73
N THR A 94 3.54 33.04 -19.65
CA THR A 94 2.51 33.50 -18.71
C THR A 94 2.52 32.77 -17.37
N LYS A 95 3.25 31.65 -17.27
CA LYS A 95 3.33 30.82 -16.06
C LYS A 95 4.68 30.13 -15.92
N ILE A 96 5.04 29.86 -14.67
CA ILE A 96 6.15 28.96 -14.29
C ILE A 96 5.55 27.55 -14.13
N PRO A 97 6.25 26.48 -14.53
CA PRO A 97 5.79 25.11 -14.27
C PRO A 97 5.44 24.89 -12.80
N ALA A 98 4.33 24.20 -12.55
CA ALA A 98 3.90 23.80 -11.21
C ALA A 98 4.91 22.82 -10.57
N PRO A 99 4.95 22.69 -9.24
CA PRO A 99 5.66 21.58 -8.60
C PRO A 99 5.11 20.23 -9.09
N THR A 100 5.92 19.18 -8.96
CA THR A 100 5.50 17.80 -9.23
C THR A 100 4.46 17.35 -8.22
N TYR A 101 4.68 17.67 -6.93
CA TYR A 101 3.74 17.41 -5.85
C TYR A 101 3.63 18.62 -4.93
N CYS A 102 2.40 18.92 -4.53
CA CYS A 102 2.02 19.86 -3.50
C CYS A 102 0.80 19.26 -2.82
N ILE A 103 1.04 18.55 -1.71
CA ILE A 103 0.07 17.64 -1.12
C ILE A 103 0.29 17.58 0.38
N ASP A 104 -0.77 17.36 1.13
CA ASP A 104 -0.75 17.30 2.58
C ASP A 104 -1.47 16.05 3.11
N ASN A 105 -1.20 15.67 4.35
CA ASN A 105 -1.84 14.57 5.06
C ASN A 105 -3.34 14.83 5.27
N ILE A 106 -3.73 16.02 5.71
CA ILE A 106 -5.10 16.36 6.06
C ILE A 106 -5.73 17.24 4.98
N ASP A 107 -5.00 18.24 4.48
CA ASP A 107 -5.53 19.23 3.56
C ASP A 107 -5.58 18.75 2.10
N ARG A 108 -6.80 18.59 1.58
CA ARG A 108 -7.08 18.24 0.18
C ARG A 108 -6.65 19.33 -0.83
N ASN A 109 -6.53 20.57 -0.37
CA ASN A 109 -6.20 21.73 -1.21
C ASN A 109 -5.07 22.52 -0.55
N VAL A 110 -3.82 22.17 -0.88
CA VAL A 110 -2.63 22.87 -0.42
C VAL A 110 -2.30 24.00 -1.37
N GLU A 111 -2.04 25.19 -0.82
CA GLU A 111 -1.57 26.31 -1.61
C GLU A 111 -0.05 26.24 -1.79
N CYS A 112 0.39 26.28 -3.05
CA CYS A 112 1.81 26.33 -3.41
C CYS A 112 2.12 27.60 -4.18
N GLU A 113 2.88 28.49 -3.56
CA GLU A 113 3.27 29.78 -4.13
C GLU A 113 4.77 29.84 -4.49
N ILE A 114 5.11 30.85 -5.29
CA ILE A 114 6.50 31.19 -5.62
C ILE A 114 6.82 32.51 -4.93
N VAL A 115 7.83 32.47 -4.06
CA VAL A 115 8.30 33.62 -3.29
C VAL A 115 9.62 34.12 -3.89
N GLY A 116 9.71 35.43 -4.09
CA GLY A 116 10.89 36.13 -4.63
C GLY A 116 10.56 36.97 -5.86
N GLU A 117 11.49 37.86 -6.22
CA GLU A 117 11.31 38.77 -7.36
C GLU A 117 11.73 38.11 -8.67
N TYR A 118 10.85 38.16 -9.67
CA TYR A 118 11.14 37.68 -11.01
C TYR A 118 10.43 38.49 -12.09
N ASN A 119 10.89 38.37 -13.34
CA ASN A 119 10.26 39.03 -14.48
C ASN A 119 10.29 38.11 -15.72
N LEU A 120 9.14 37.55 -16.09
CA LEU A 120 9.01 36.65 -17.24
C LEU A 120 9.20 37.35 -18.60
N LEU A 121 9.20 38.69 -18.63
CA LEU A 121 9.47 39.49 -19.84
C LEU A 121 10.95 39.84 -20.00
N LYS A 122 11.80 39.52 -19.00
CA LYS A 122 13.23 39.79 -19.03
C LYS A 122 14.02 38.49 -18.95
N VAL A 123 14.97 38.34 -19.87
CA VAL A 123 15.91 37.21 -19.83
C VAL A 123 16.79 37.35 -18.60
N GLY A 124 16.92 36.26 -17.85
CA GLY A 124 17.68 36.25 -16.60
C GLY A 124 17.59 34.91 -15.88
N GLU A 125 18.42 34.77 -14.85
CA GLU A 125 18.30 33.73 -13.83
C GLU A 125 17.79 34.38 -12.55
N TYR A 126 16.77 33.79 -11.94
CA TYR A 126 16.10 34.28 -10.74
C TYR A 126 16.17 33.19 -9.67
N HIS A 127 16.68 33.53 -8.50
CA HIS A 127 16.73 32.64 -7.34
C HIS A 127 15.46 32.87 -6.51
N LEU A 128 14.62 31.84 -6.44
CA LEU A 128 13.28 31.92 -5.89
C LEU A 128 13.07 30.77 -4.89
N GLU A 129 11.99 30.84 -4.13
CA GLU A 129 11.51 29.75 -3.30
C GLU A 129 10.13 29.29 -3.75
N ARG A 130 9.86 28.00 -3.63
CA ARG A 130 8.50 27.47 -3.60
C ARG A 130 8.11 27.27 -2.15
N VAL A 131 6.91 27.70 -1.80
CA VAL A 131 6.38 27.59 -0.45
C VAL A 131 5.04 26.89 -0.53
N ALA A 132 4.91 25.78 0.19
CA ALA A 132 3.64 25.08 0.39
C ALA A 132 3.17 25.35 1.82
N ARG A 133 1.91 25.77 1.99
CA ARG A 133 1.30 26.00 3.31
C ARG A 133 -0.05 25.30 3.41
N ASP A 134 -0.28 24.64 4.53
CA ASP A 134 -1.58 24.07 4.90
C ASP A 134 -2.46 25.08 5.67
N LYS A 135 -3.65 24.65 6.08
CA LYS A 135 -4.59 25.50 6.86
C LYS A 135 -4.18 25.66 8.32
N ALA A 136 -3.42 24.72 8.88
CA ALA A 136 -2.90 24.80 10.24
C ALA A 136 -1.70 25.77 10.35
N GLY A 137 -1.13 26.16 9.20
CA GLY A 137 -0.02 27.08 9.08
C GLY A 137 1.34 26.40 8.97
N ASN A 138 1.40 25.07 8.93
CA ASN A 138 2.66 24.35 8.69
C ASN A 138 3.11 24.58 7.24
N GLU A 139 4.42 24.48 7.03
CA GLU A 139 5.03 25.01 5.82
C GLU A 139 6.26 24.22 5.36
N THR A 140 6.36 24.01 4.05
CA THR A 140 7.58 23.51 3.40
C THR A 140 8.11 24.53 2.39
N ARG A 141 9.38 24.91 2.53
CA ARG A 141 10.11 25.77 1.58
C ARG A 141 11.11 24.97 0.76
N LYS A 142 11.17 25.23 -0.55
CA LYS A 142 12.22 24.69 -1.43
C LYS A 142 12.79 25.77 -2.37
N PRO A 143 14.11 26.06 -2.28
CA PRO A 143 14.74 26.98 -3.22
C PRO A 143 14.78 26.37 -4.63
N PHE A 144 14.63 27.21 -5.65
CA PHE A 144 14.82 26.82 -7.04
C PHE A 144 15.32 27.99 -7.91
N VAL A 145 15.91 27.67 -9.05
CA VAL A 145 16.36 28.66 -10.04
C VAL A 145 15.40 28.71 -11.23
N LEU A 146 14.77 29.85 -11.45
CA LEU A 146 14.01 30.14 -12.66
C LEU A 146 14.93 30.73 -13.72
N LYS A 147 14.99 30.09 -14.90
CA LYS A 147 15.75 30.55 -16.07
C LYS A 147 14.77 31.04 -17.13
N VAL A 148 14.75 32.35 -17.37
CA VAL A 148 13.98 32.96 -18.47
C VAL A 148 14.91 33.12 -19.66
N VAL A 149 14.63 32.41 -20.76
CA VAL A 149 15.53 32.33 -21.92
C VAL A 149 14.83 32.79 -23.19
N LYS A 150 15.58 33.32 -24.17
CA LYS A 150 15.02 33.70 -25.49
C LYS A 150 14.65 32.48 -26.35
N LYS A 151 15.36 31.38 -26.16
CA LYS A 151 15.19 30.11 -26.84
C LYS A 151 15.66 28.99 -25.93
N PHE A 152 15.03 27.83 -26.01
CA PHE A 152 15.58 26.63 -25.39
C PHE A 152 16.90 26.28 -26.08
N LYS A 153 17.89 25.84 -25.29
CA LYS A 153 19.07 25.19 -25.87
C LYS A 153 18.58 23.88 -26.49
N LYS A 154 18.90 23.62 -27.76
CA LYS A 154 18.67 22.30 -28.36
C LYS A 154 19.43 21.28 -27.52
N GLY A 155 18.71 20.39 -26.85
CA GLY A 155 19.33 19.23 -26.22
C GLY A 155 19.96 18.35 -27.29
N ALA A 156 21.08 17.72 -26.97
CA ALA A 156 21.47 16.52 -27.69
C ALA A 156 20.31 15.53 -27.57
N ARG A 157 19.84 14.99 -28.70
CA ARG A 157 19.01 13.77 -28.64
C ARG A 157 19.91 12.69 -28.06
N THR A 158 19.69 12.32 -26.81
CA THR A 158 20.13 11.02 -26.35
C THR A 158 19.34 10.01 -27.16
N GLU A 159 20.04 9.21 -27.97
CA GLU A 159 19.45 7.99 -28.51
C GLU A 159 18.89 7.21 -27.33
N SER A 160 17.65 6.76 -27.46
CA SER A 160 17.05 5.78 -26.58
C SER A 160 17.90 4.52 -26.69
N THR A 161 18.86 4.35 -25.78
CA THR A 161 19.48 3.04 -25.56
C THR A 161 18.33 2.11 -25.22
N LEU A 162 18.07 1.13 -26.09
CA LEU A 162 17.10 0.08 -25.81
C LEU A 162 17.36 -0.41 -24.38
N SER A 163 16.34 -0.33 -23.52
CA SER A 163 16.47 -0.79 -22.14
C SER A 163 16.92 -2.25 -22.17
N GLU A 164 17.92 -2.55 -21.33
CA GLU A 164 18.43 -3.91 -21.19
C GLU A 164 17.26 -4.87 -20.91
N LYS A 165 17.21 -5.95 -21.69
CA LYS A 165 16.16 -6.96 -21.59
C LYS A 165 16.63 -8.04 -20.62
N HIS A 166 15.82 -8.33 -19.63
CA HIS A 166 16.15 -9.29 -18.59
C HIS A 166 15.59 -10.67 -18.96
N GLN A 167 16.44 -11.62 -19.34
CA GLN A 167 15.98 -12.99 -19.58
C GLN A 167 15.61 -13.65 -18.26
N ILE A 168 14.46 -14.32 -18.20
CA ILE A 168 14.00 -14.98 -16.97
C ILE A 168 14.99 -16.02 -16.45
N ALA A 169 15.71 -16.70 -17.35
CA ALA A 169 16.74 -17.67 -16.99
C ALA A 169 17.89 -17.04 -16.20
N ASP A 170 18.34 -15.84 -16.60
CA ASP A 170 19.40 -15.11 -15.89
C ASP A 170 18.92 -14.67 -14.51
N ILE A 171 17.66 -14.23 -14.41
CA ILE A 171 17.07 -13.83 -13.14
C ILE A 171 16.95 -15.02 -12.19
N ILE A 172 16.46 -16.16 -12.68
CA ILE A 172 16.40 -17.39 -11.90
C ILE A 172 17.80 -17.77 -11.41
N SER A 173 18.82 -17.71 -12.28
CA SER A 173 20.20 -18.03 -11.90
C SER A 173 20.76 -17.10 -10.83
N MET A 174 20.37 -15.83 -10.82
CA MET A 174 20.91 -14.84 -9.87
C MET A 174 20.14 -14.79 -8.55
N TYR A 175 18.82 -14.98 -8.60
CA TYR A 175 17.95 -14.63 -7.48
C TYR A 175 17.19 -15.80 -6.89
N LYS A 176 17.01 -16.92 -7.57
CA LYS A 176 16.26 -18.07 -7.01
C LYS A 176 17.14 -18.88 -6.05
N ASN A 177 16.64 -19.12 -4.84
CA ASN A 177 17.30 -19.99 -3.85
C ASN A 177 16.28 -20.54 -2.84
N GLU A 178 16.75 -21.19 -1.77
CA GLU A 178 15.90 -21.73 -0.70
C GLU A 178 14.94 -20.69 -0.10
N GLU A 179 15.28 -19.40 -0.10
CA GLU A 179 14.50 -18.32 0.53
C GLU A 179 13.71 -17.47 -0.47
N THR A 180 13.85 -17.72 -1.77
CA THR A 180 13.31 -16.83 -2.79
C THR A 180 12.75 -17.58 -3.99
N ARG A 181 11.63 -17.06 -4.49
CA ARG A 181 10.92 -17.59 -5.65
C ARG A 181 10.81 -16.52 -6.72
N ILE A 182 10.78 -16.95 -7.97
CA ILE A 182 10.72 -16.03 -9.12
C ILE A 182 9.35 -16.13 -9.77
N GLY A 183 8.75 -14.97 -10.00
CA GLY A 183 7.45 -14.82 -10.63
C GLY A 183 7.42 -13.66 -11.60
N ILE A 184 6.22 -13.41 -12.09
CA ILE A 184 5.90 -12.32 -13.01
C ILE A 184 4.57 -11.70 -12.62
N ASP A 185 4.27 -10.53 -13.16
CA ASP A 185 2.90 -10.01 -13.18
C ASP A 185 2.45 -9.66 -14.60
N VAL A 186 1.17 -9.90 -14.87
CA VAL A 186 0.57 -9.78 -16.20
C VAL A 186 -0.79 -9.09 -16.16
N SER A 187 -1.15 -8.53 -17.31
CA SER A 187 -2.49 -8.01 -17.59
C SER A 187 -2.80 -8.17 -19.08
N LYS A 188 -3.85 -7.50 -19.57
CA LYS A 188 -4.13 -7.43 -21.02
C LYS A 188 -2.95 -7.00 -21.89
N TRP A 189 -1.94 -6.35 -21.30
CA TRP A 189 -0.76 -5.85 -22.02
C TRP A 189 0.15 -6.98 -22.53
N GLN A 190 0.12 -8.16 -21.90
CA GLN A 190 0.86 -9.35 -22.36
C GLN A 190 0.10 -10.14 -23.45
N GLY A 191 -1.07 -9.66 -23.86
CA GLY A 191 -1.88 -10.22 -24.93
C GLY A 191 -2.74 -11.42 -24.50
N ASP A 192 -3.54 -11.91 -25.45
CA ASP A 192 -4.57 -12.93 -25.18
C ASP A 192 -4.05 -14.39 -25.35
N ASN A 193 -2.78 -14.57 -25.71
CA ASN A 193 -2.20 -15.86 -26.13
C ASN A 193 -0.93 -16.22 -25.34
N ILE A 194 -0.98 -16.18 -24.02
CA ILE A 194 0.13 -16.63 -23.16
C ILE A 194 0.17 -18.17 -23.16
N ASP A 195 1.33 -18.74 -23.48
CA ASP A 195 1.59 -20.17 -23.36
C ASP A 195 2.06 -20.50 -21.94
N TRP A 196 1.09 -20.75 -21.04
CA TRP A 196 1.34 -20.95 -19.61
C TRP A 196 2.21 -22.16 -19.29
N ASN A 197 2.20 -23.20 -20.13
CA ASN A 197 3.10 -24.34 -19.95
C ASN A 197 4.54 -23.93 -20.21
N LYS A 198 4.82 -23.14 -21.25
CA LYS A 198 6.16 -22.58 -21.47
C LYS A 198 6.59 -21.62 -20.37
N VAL A 199 5.66 -20.83 -19.83
CA VAL A 199 5.93 -19.96 -18.67
C VAL A 199 6.37 -20.82 -17.49
N LYS A 200 5.61 -21.86 -17.14
CA LYS A 200 5.97 -22.80 -16.06
C LYS A 200 7.31 -23.50 -16.32
N ASP A 201 7.52 -24.02 -17.53
CA ASP A 201 8.74 -24.74 -17.94
C ASP A 201 9.97 -23.83 -17.93
N SER A 202 9.79 -22.52 -18.06
CA SER A 202 10.88 -21.54 -17.93
C SER A 202 11.38 -21.36 -16.49
N GLY A 203 10.70 -21.96 -15.50
CA GLY A 203 11.06 -21.93 -14.09
C GLY A 203 10.33 -20.87 -13.27
N VAL A 204 9.35 -20.15 -13.86
CA VAL A 204 8.43 -19.26 -13.15
C VAL A 204 7.57 -20.06 -12.17
N GLU A 205 7.41 -19.54 -10.96
CA GLU A 205 6.77 -20.26 -9.84
C GLU A 205 5.42 -19.69 -9.44
N PHE A 206 5.21 -18.40 -9.68
CA PHE A 206 3.96 -17.71 -9.41
C PHE A 206 3.72 -16.60 -10.44
N VAL A 207 2.48 -16.14 -10.51
CA VAL A 207 2.08 -15.00 -11.34
C VAL A 207 1.05 -14.12 -10.63
N TYR A 208 1.27 -12.81 -10.62
CA TYR A 208 0.25 -11.83 -10.29
C TYR A 208 -0.54 -11.43 -11.54
N MET A 209 -1.86 -11.29 -11.43
CA MET A 209 -2.71 -10.94 -12.56
C MET A 209 -3.56 -9.74 -12.25
N ARG A 210 -3.65 -8.79 -13.19
CA ARG A 210 -4.63 -7.72 -13.05
C ARG A 210 -6.02 -8.32 -13.14
N LEU A 211 -6.76 -8.26 -12.05
CA LEU A 211 -8.18 -8.63 -12.05
C LEU A 211 -8.99 -7.55 -12.75
N GLY A 212 -8.73 -6.30 -12.42
CA GLY A 212 -9.51 -5.20 -12.96
C GLY A 212 -8.86 -3.85 -12.72
N ILE A 213 -9.59 -2.84 -13.15
CA ILE A 213 -9.20 -1.44 -13.07
C ILE A 213 -10.45 -0.58 -12.86
N GLN A 214 -10.32 0.46 -12.04
CA GLN A 214 -11.29 1.56 -12.03
C GLN A 214 -10.98 2.50 -13.20
N ASN A 215 -11.95 2.86 -14.03
CA ASN A 215 -11.68 3.67 -15.24
C ASN A 215 -11.48 5.17 -14.93
N GLY A 216 -10.38 5.50 -14.24
CA GLY A 216 -10.11 6.86 -13.79
C GLY A 216 -10.91 7.25 -12.54
N PHE A 217 -10.66 8.46 -12.05
CA PHE A 217 -11.34 9.00 -10.87
C PHE A 217 -12.85 9.10 -11.08
N GLY A 218 -13.64 8.49 -10.19
CA GLY A 218 -15.09 8.42 -10.30
C GLY A 218 -15.60 7.54 -11.46
N GLY A 219 -14.70 6.83 -12.15
CA GLY A 219 -15.06 5.87 -13.19
C GLY A 219 -15.53 4.54 -12.61
N ALA A 220 -16.23 3.75 -13.44
CA ALA A 220 -16.69 2.42 -13.06
C ALA A 220 -15.55 1.40 -13.03
N GLU A 221 -15.70 0.36 -12.21
CA GLU A 221 -14.87 -0.82 -12.19
C GLU A 221 -15.01 -1.64 -13.49
N THR A 222 -13.91 -2.19 -13.98
CA THR A 222 -13.90 -3.00 -15.20
C THR A 222 -12.93 -4.15 -15.07
N LEU A 223 -13.41 -5.34 -15.43
CA LEU A 223 -12.62 -6.56 -15.48
C LEU A 223 -11.55 -6.43 -16.56
N ASP A 224 -10.31 -6.82 -16.25
CA ASP A 224 -9.29 -6.98 -17.27
C ASP A 224 -9.71 -8.11 -18.21
N LYS A 225 -9.81 -7.83 -19.52
CA LYS A 225 -10.32 -8.76 -20.52
C LYS A 225 -9.58 -10.11 -20.56
N THR A 226 -8.34 -10.16 -20.07
CA THR A 226 -7.52 -11.39 -20.05
C THR A 226 -7.56 -12.12 -18.72
N PHE A 227 -8.13 -11.53 -17.66
CA PHE A 227 -8.06 -12.07 -16.31
C PHE A 227 -8.56 -13.51 -16.22
N ILE A 228 -9.77 -13.79 -16.71
CA ILE A 228 -10.38 -15.12 -16.61
C ILE A 228 -9.56 -16.19 -17.35
N SER A 229 -9.09 -15.89 -18.56
CA SER A 229 -8.27 -16.82 -19.35
C SER A 229 -6.89 -17.03 -18.73
N ASN A 230 -6.28 -15.96 -18.22
CA ASN A 230 -4.98 -16.02 -17.56
C ASN A 230 -5.07 -16.85 -16.28
N PHE A 231 -6.05 -16.57 -15.41
CA PHE A 231 -6.23 -17.27 -14.14
C PHE A 231 -6.38 -18.77 -14.37
N LYS A 232 -7.28 -19.18 -15.27
CA LYS A 232 -7.49 -20.58 -15.63
C LYS A 232 -6.23 -21.22 -16.22
N GLY A 233 -5.57 -20.53 -17.14
CA GLY A 233 -4.38 -21.03 -17.81
C GLY A 233 -3.19 -21.25 -16.87
N ALA A 234 -2.90 -20.28 -16.00
CA ALA A 234 -1.81 -20.39 -15.04
C ALA A 234 -2.08 -21.46 -13.97
N LYS A 235 -3.31 -21.51 -13.41
CA LYS A 235 -3.68 -22.58 -12.47
C LYS A 235 -3.59 -23.96 -13.10
N ALA A 236 -4.03 -24.11 -14.36
CA ALA A 236 -3.93 -25.38 -15.09
C ALA A 236 -2.47 -25.81 -15.36
N ALA A 237 -1.56 -24.84 -15.55
CA ALA A 237 -0.12 -25.09 -15.68
C ALA A 237 0.58 -25.32 -14.32
N GLY A 238 -0.14 -25.26 -13.20
CA GLY A 238 0.42 -25.47 -11.86
C GLY A 238 1.25 -24.29 -11.34
N LEU A 239 0.94 -23.06 -11.76
CA LEU A 239 1.47 -21.83 -11.16
C LEU A 239 0.60 -21.41 -9.98
N GLU A 240 1.24 -20.84 -8.94
CA GLU A 240 0.52 -20.08 -7.93
C GLU A 240 0.06 -18.73 -8.51
N VAL A 241 -1.14 -18.29 -8.14
CA VAL A 241 -1.75 -17.09 -8.71
C VAL A 241 -2.08 -16.08 -7.61
N GLY A 242 -1.52 -14.88 -7.74
CA GLY A 242 -1.96 -13.67 -7.05
C GLY A 242 -2.79 -12.78 -7.96
N VAL A 243 -3.54 -11.85 -7.38
CA VAL A 243 -4.33 -10.89 -8.16
C VAL A 243 -4.10 -9.47 -7.66
N TYR A 244 -4.14 -8.50 -8.58
CA TYR A 244 -4.08 -7.09 -8.23
C TYR A 244 -5.21 -6.30 -8.87
N TYR A 245 -5.57 -5.19 -8.22
CA TYR A 245 -6.60 -4.29 -8.72
C TYR A 245 -6.04 -2.88 -8.85
N TYR A 246 -6.04 -2.36 -10.08
CA TYR A 246 -5.59 -0.99 -10.36
C TYR A 246 -6.69 0.00 -9.95
N SER A 247 -6.51 0.65 -8.81
CA SER A 247 -7.46 1.57 -8.21
C SER A 247 -7.25 3.02 -8.66
N TYR A 248 -8.36 3.74 -8.75
CA TYR A 248 -8.41 5.20 -8.79
C TYR A 248 -9.23 5.73 -7.63
N ALA A 249 -9.39 4.96 -6.55
CA ALA A 249 -10.22 5.35 -5.44
C ALA A 249 -9.72 6.65 -4.83
N ARG A 250 -10.67 7.56 -4.57
CA ARG A 250 -10.39 8.86 -3.94
C ARG A 250 -10.77 8.94 -2.47
N ASN A 251 -11.45 7.91 -1.99
CA ASN A 251 -12.00 7.84 -0.65
C ASN A 251 -12.39 6.38 -0.37
N ILE A 252 -12.75 6.14 0.89
CA ILE A 252 -13.11 4.82 1.38
C ILE A 252 -14.28 4.16 0.64
N TYR A 253 -15.23 4.93 0.11
CA TYR A 253 -16.40 4.35 -0.57
C TYR A 253 -16.04 3.82 -1.95
N GLU A 254 -15.23 4.55 -2.71
CA GLU A 254 -14.72 4.07 -4.00
C GLU A 254 -13.80 2.86 -3.79
N ALA A 255 -12.92 2.88 -2.79
CA ALA A 255 -12.04 1.76 -2.47
C ALA A 255 -12.81 0.52 -1.99
N LEU A 256 -13.87 0.70 -1.20
CA LEU A 256 -14.77 -0.40 -0.85
C LEU A 256 -15.51 -0.94 -2.08
N GLY A 257 -15.91 -0.09 -3.02
CA GLY A 257 -16.47 -0.50 -4.31
C GLY A 257 -15.50 -1.37 -5.12
N ASN A 258 -14.23 -0.97 -5.18
CA ASN A 258 -13.16 -1.75 -5.79
C ASN A 258 -12.98 -3.12 -5.12
N ALA A 259 -12.98 -3.17 -3.78
CA ALA A 259 -12.90 -4.41 -3.02
C ALA A 259 -14.10 -5.34 -3.30
N LYS A 260 -15.32 -4.82 -3.29
CA LYS A 260 -16.55 -5.56 -3.65
C LYS A 260 -16.45 -6.15 -5.05
N PHE A 261 -15.92 -5.38 -6.01
CA PHE A 261 -15.75 -5.83 -7.39
C PHE A 261 -14.78 -7.01 -7.48
N VAL A 262 -13.65 -6.95 -6.77
CA VAL A 262 -12.68 -8.05 -6.69
C VAL A 262 -13.33 -9.31 -6.12
N ILE A 263 -13.95 -9.21 -4.93
CA ILE A 263 -14.59 -10.34 -4.24
C ILE A 263 -15.65 -10.98 -5.13
N LYS A 264 -16.58 -10.18 -5.66
CA LYS A 264 -17.66 -10.65 -6.56
C LYS A 264 -17.10 -11.38 -7.77
N THR A 265 -16.04 -10.85 -8.38
CA THR A 265 -15.42 -11.46 -9.56
C THR A 265 -14.81 -12.82 -9.21
N LEU A 266 -14.11 -12.93 -8.08
CA LEU A 266 -13.51 -14.19 -7.63
C LEU A 266 -14.58 -15.23 -7.31
N GLU A 267 -15.63 -14.85 -6.55
CA GLU A 267 -16.72 -15.74 -6.15
C GLU A 267 -17.55 -16.24 -7.35
N GLU A 268 -17.96 -15.35 -8.26
CA GLU A 268 -18.76 -15.72 -9.43
C GLU A 268 -18.03 -16.65 -10.41
N ASN A 269 -16.69 -16.68 -10.35
CA ASN A 269 -15.86 -17.57 -11.16
C ASN A 269 -15.31 -18.78 -10.38
N ASN A 270 -15.63 -18.91 -9.08
CA ASN A 270 -15.06 -19.89 -8.17
C ASN A 270 -13.52 -19.88 -8.18
N PHE A 271 -12.93 -18.69 -8.23
CA PHE A 271 -11.49 -18.50 -8.23
C PHE A 271 -10.98 -18.22 -6.81
N VAL A 272 -9.94 -18.94 -6.41
CA VAL A 272 -9.25 -18.75 -5.13
C VAL A 272 -7.79 -18.45 -5.45
N PRO A 273 -7.32 -17.20 -5.26
CA PRO A 273 -5.91 -16.86 -5.37
C PRO A 273 -5.08 -17.62 -4.32
N ASP A 274 -3.86 -18.00 -4.68
CA ASP A 274 -2.89 -18.63 -3.77
C ASP A 274 -2.07 -17.59 -3.00
N LEU A 275 -2.08 -16.33 -3.46
CA LEU A 275 -1.28 -15.22 -2.95
C LEU A 275 -2.18 -14.02 -2.59
N PRO A 276 -1.71 -13.09 -1.73
CA PRO A 276 -2.47 -11.90 -1.33
C PRO A 276 -3.02 -11.08 -2.50
N VAL A 277 -4.16 -10.43 -2.30
CA VAL A 277 -4.74 -9.47 -3.24
C VAL A 277 -4.05 -8.12 -3.09
N ALA A 278 -3.47 -7.60 -4.17
CA ALA A 278 -2.75 -6.34 -4.13
C ALA A 278 -3.67 -5.13 -4.43
N PHE A 279 -3.61 -4.12 -3.56
CA PHE A 279 -4.09 -2.77 -3.83
C PHE A 279 -3.03 -2.00 -4.61
N ASP A 280 -3.34 -1.62 -5.84
CA ASP A 280 -2.43 -0.95 -6.76
C ASP A 280 -2.99 0.44 -7.10
N TRP A 281 -2.39 1.50 -6.54
CA TRP A 281 -2.77 2.89 -6.81
C TRP A 281 -1.54 3.67 -7.29
N GLU A 282 -1.53 4.06 -8.56
CA GLU A 282 -0.36 4.70 -9.19
C GLU A 282 -0.63 6.08 -9.81
N SER A 283 -1.80 6.66 -9.54
CA SER A 283 -2.21 7.95 -10.13
C SER A 283 -1.58 9.17 -9.45
N TRP A 284 -0.34 9.04 -8.99
CA TRP A 284 0.43 9.98 -8.18
C TRP A 284 0.40 11.40 -8.74
N SER A 285 0.77 11.58 -10.01
CA SER A 285 0.81 12.90 -10.67
C SER A 285 -0.54 13.62 -10.72
N LYS A 286 -1.64 12.93 -10.45
CA LYS A 286 -3.00 13.46 -10.45
C LYS A 286 -3.62 13.50 -9.06
N LEU A 287 -2.89 13.16 -7.99
CA LEU A 287 -3.41 13.11 -6.64
C LEU A 287 -4.02 14.45 -6.22
N SER A 288 -3.26 15.54 -6.33
CA SER A 288 -3.77 16.89 -6.04
C SER A 288 -4.99 17.27 -6.90
N ALA A 289 -4.97 16.91 -8.20
CA ALA A 289 -6.12 17.14 -9.09
C ALA A 289 -7.34 16.26 -8.76
N ALA A 290 -7.14 15.14 -8.06
CA ALA A 290 -8.21 14.29 -7.55
C ALA A 290 -8.89 14.86 -6.30
N GLY A 291 -8.34 15.93 -5.72
CA GLY A 291 -8.85 16.58 -4.51
C GLY A 291 -8.72 15.69 -3.28
N MET A 292 -7.66 14.89 -3.21
CA MET A 292 -7.40 13.98 -2.10
C MET A 292 -6.29 14.52 -1.21
N SER A 293 -6.36 14.22 0.08
CA SER A 293 -5.22 14.27 0.99
C SER A 293 -4.52 12.90 1.05
N LEU A 294 -3.36 12.80 1.69
CA LEU A 294 -2.72 11.50 1.91
C LEU A 294 -3.54 10.62 2.86
N ASN A 295 -4.30 11.22 3.78
CA ASN A 295 -5.23 10.47 4.63
C ASN A 295 -6.29 9.75 3.79
N ASP A 296 -6.91 10.44 2.82
CA ASP A 296 -7.88 9.82 1.92
C ASP A 296 -7.27 8.64 1.15
N LEU A 297 -6.00 8.74 0.74
CA LEU A 297 -5.28 7.69 0.03
C LEU A 297 -5.00 6.48 0.95
N ASN A 298 -4.48 6.72 2.15
CA ASN A 298 -4.15 5.65 3.09
C ASN A 298 -5.41 4.96 3.62
N ASP A 299 -6.47 5.71 3.89
CA ASP A 299 -7.77 5.14 4.26
C ASP A 299 -8.37 4.30 3.14
N SER A 300 -8.19 4.71 1.88
CA SER A 300 -8.60 3.93 0.71
C SER A 300 -7.85 2.59 0.62
N ALA A 301 -6.53 2.59 0.82
CA ALA A 301 -5.75 1.35 0.86
C ALA A 301 -6.16 0.46 2.03
N LYS A 302 -6.35 1.07 3.22
CA LYS A 302 -6.77 0.37 4.44
C LYS A 302 -8.11 -0.33 4.27
N ILE A 303 -9.17 0.38 3.85
CA ILE A 303 -10.48 -0.24 3.70
C ILE A 303 -10.46 -1.35 2.66
N PHE A 304 -9.68 -1.21 1.58
CA PHE A 304 -9.55 -2.27 0.58
C PHE A 304 -8.91 -3.52 1.18
N ILE A 305 -7.75 -3.38 1.84
CA ILE A 305 -7.00 -4.49 2.42
C ILE A 305 -7.79 -5.17 3.54
N ASP A 306 -8.42 -4.41 4.44
CA ASP A 306 -9.24 -4.96 5.52
C ASP A 306 -10.46 -5.70 4.99
N THR A 307 -11.09 -5.18 3.93
CA THR A 307 -12.23 -5.86 3.29
C THR A 307 -11.80 -7.18 2.66
N MET A 308 -10.61 -7.26 2.04
CA MET A 308 -10.08 -8.54 1.54
C MET A 308 -9.93 -9.54 2.68
N ARG A 309 -9.32 -9.11 3.80
CA ARG A 309 -9.08 -9.96 4.99
C ARG A 309 -10.38 -10.49 5.59
N GLU A 310 -11.41 -9.66 5.67
CA GLU A 310 -12.73 -10.07 6.18
C GLU A 310 -13.37 -11.17 5.31
N PHE A 311 -13.11 -11.16 4.01
CA PHE A 311 -13.59 -12.19 3.07
C PHE A 311 -12.63 -13.37 2.90
N GLY A 312 -11.63 -13.51 3.79
CA GLY A 312 -10.71 -14.63 3.82
C GLY A 312 -9.57 -14.57 2.81
N TYR A 313 -9.32 -13.40 2.21
CA TYR A 313 -8.17 -13.15 1.35
C TYR A 313 -7.13 -12.32 2.08
N ASP A 314 -5.85 -12.70 2.04
CA ASP A 314 -4.79 -11.77 2.45
C ASP A 314 -4.75 -10.55 1.53
N GLY A 315 -4.36 -9.39 2.05
CA GLY A 315 -4.20 -8.15 1.29
C GLY A 315 -2.77 -7.62 1.38
N THR A 316 -2.28 -7.02 0.30
CA THR A 316 -0.95 -6.40 0.20
C THR A 316 -1.01 -5.04 -0.47
N LEU A 317 -0.13 -4.10 -0.09
CA LEU A 317 0.04 -2.83 -0.79
C LEU A 317 1.07 -3.01 -1.91
N TYR A 318 0.73 -2.67 -3.14
CA TYR A 318 1.71 -2.43 -4.20
C TYR A 318 2.09 -0.95 -4.24
N SER A 319 3.40 -0.66 -4.23
CA SER A 319 3.90 0.71 -4.42
C SER A 319 5.37 0.72 -4.80
N SER A 320 5.79 1.78 -5.50
CA SER A 320 7.21 1.99 -5.79
C SER A 320 7.98 2.50 -4.57
N LYS A 321 9.29 2.21 -4.54
CA LYS A 321 10.23 2.66 -3.50
C LYS A 321 10.07 4.13 -3.15
N TYR A 322 9.90 4.98 -4.17
CA TYR A 322 9.80 6.42 -3.99
C TYR A 322 8.65 6.78 -3.04
N TYR A 323 7.44 6.30 -3.29
CA TYR A 323 6.28 6.66 -2.46
C TYR A 323 6.30 5.97 -1.09
N LEU A 324 6.91 4.77 -1.02
CA LEU A 324 7.12 4.07 0.25
C LEU A 324 8.08 4.82 1.21
N GLU A 325 9.04 5.58 0.69
CA GLU A 325 10.05 6.28 1.51
C GLU A 325 9.79 7.77 1.70
N ASN A 326 8.92 8.38 0.90
CA ASN A 326 8.72 9.84 0.89
C ASN A 326 7.42 10.27 1.58
N GLY A 327 6.95 9.49 2.56
CA GLY A 327 5.82 9.89 3.42
C GLY A 327 4.44 9.85 2.78
N PHE A 328 4.28 9.17 1.64
CA PHE A 328 2.95 9.01 1.01
C PHE A 328 2.12 7.91 1.65
N TRP A 329 2.79 6.90 2.23
CA TRP A 329 2.16 5.75 2.88
C TRP A 329 2.57 5.68 4.36
N TYR A 330 1.59 5.41 5.20
CA TYR A 330 1.74 5.20 6.65
C TYR A 330 0.71 4.18 7.13
N LEU A 331 0.60 3.08 6.39
CA LEU A 331 -0.27 1.95 6.73
C LEU A 331 0.29 1.14 7.90
N PRO A 332 -0.56 0.37 8.61
CA PRO A 332 -0.11 -0.53 9.67
C PRO A 332 0.98 -1.50 9.21
N GLU A 333 1.96 -1.79 10.08
CA GLU A 333 3.13 -2.63 9.75
C GLU A 333 2.77 -4.07 9.35
N GLU A 334 1.60 -4.56 9.78
CA GLU A 334 1.09 -5.88 9.41
C GLU A 334 0.59 -5.96 7.95
N TYR A 335 0.51 -4.84 7.23
CA TYR A 335 0.21 -4.85 5.80
C TYR A 335 1.48 -5.14 5.03
N THR A 336 1.48 -6.26 4.32
CA THR A 336 2.63 -6.68 3.54
C THR A 336 2.79 -5.79 2.30
N VAL A 337 4.04 -5.57 1.86
CA VAL A 337 4.36 -4.70 0.73
C VAL A 337 4.90 -5.51 -0.46
N TRP A 338 4.29 -5.27 -1.62
CA TRP A 338 4.86 -5.56 -2.94
C TRP A 338 5.58 -4.30 -3.45
N LEU A 339 6.90 -4.33 -3.36
CA LEU A 339 7.78 -3.22 -3.68
C LEU A 339 8.09 -3.16 -5.18
N ALA A 340 7.87 -2.03 -5.84
CA ALA A 340 8.44 -1.75 -7.16
C ALA A 340 9.76 -0.98 -7.05
N HIS A 341 10.86 -1.59 -7.51
CA HIS A 341 12.17 -0.92 -7.59
C HIS A 341 13.05 -1.57 -8.64
N TYR A 342 13.19 -0.94 -9.80
CA TYR A 342 13.87 -1.53 -10.96
C TYR A 342 15.40 -1.42 -10.85
N THR A 343 16.00 -2.40 -10.18
CA THR A 343 17.44 -2.47 -9.90
C THR A 343 17.89 -3.92 -9.70
N SER A 344 19.20 -4.15 -9.68
CA SER A 344 19.78 -5.46 -9.33
C SER A 344 19.84 -5.70 -7.82
N GLN A 345 19.89 -4.64 -7.01
CA GLN A 345 19.84 -4.70 -5.56
C GLN A 345 19.02 -3.53 -5.04
N THR A 346 17.93 -3.82 -4.35
CA THR A 346 17.09 -2.77 -3.77
C THR A 346 17.82 -2.08 -2.62
N SER A 347 17.75 -0.76 -2.59
CA SER A 347 18.17 0.09 -1.46
C SER A 347 16.99 0.46 -0.55
N TYR A 348 15.84 -0.20 -0.70
CA TYR A 348 14.69 -0.02 0.18
C TYR A 348 14.93 -0.73 1.50
N GLU A 349 14.86 0.01 2.60
CA GLU A 349 15.13 -0.49 3.95
C GLU A 349 13.88 -1.00 4.68
N GLY A 350 12.68 -0.64 4.19
CA GLY A 350 11.42 -1.11 4.75
C GLY A 350 11.14 -2.59 4.49
N SER A 351 10.18 -3.14 5.23
CA SER A 351 9.75 -4.53 5.03
C SER A 351 9.01 -4.69 3.70
N TYR A 352 9.32 -5.76 2.99
CA TYR A 352 8.63 -6.19 1.77
C TYR A 352 8.76 -7.71 1.63
N TRP A 353 7.73 -8.32 1.09
CA TRP A 353 7.71 -9.77 0.84
C TRP A 353 7.83 -10.09 -0.66
N LEU A 354 7.42 -9.15 -1.52
CA LEU A 354 7.49 -9.25 -2.97
C LEU A 354 8.20 -8.04 -3.55
N TRP A 355 9.07 -8.25 -4.53
CA TRP A 355 9.84 -7.19 -5.17
C TRP A 355 9.76 -7.28 -6.70
N GLN A 356 9.07 -6.32 -7.31
CA GLN A 356 9.10 -6.09 -8.75
C GLN A 356 10.41 -5.41 -9.12
N ARG A 357 11.35 -6.20 -9.68
CA ARG A 357 12.72 -5.76 -9.96
C ARG A 357 12.94 -5.25 -11.38
N SER A 358 12.00 -5.49 -12.29
CA SER A 358 12.16 -5.17 -13.70
C SER A 358 10.81 -5.14 -14.40
N CYS A 359 10.67 -4.24 -15.37
CA CYS A 359 9.56 -4.20 -16.31
C CYS A 359 9.92 -4.61 -17.75
N THR A 360 11.13 -5.12 -17.96
CA THR A 360 11.70 -5.45 -19.28
C THR A 360 12.04 -6.93 -19.43
N GLY A 361 11.31 -7.79 -18.71
CA GLY A 361 11.51 -9.23 -18.70
C GLY A 361 11.22 -9.89 -20.05
N ARG A 362 11.91 -11.01 -20.30
CA ARG A 362 11.68 -11.92 -21.42
C ARG A 362 11.45 -13.33 -20.87
N VAL A 363 10.24 -13.83 -21.08
CA VAL A 363 9.78 -15.12 -20.55
C VAL A 363 9.26 -15.97 -21.72
N PRO A 364 9.77 -17.20 -21.92
CA PRO A 364 9.20 -18.13 -22.88
C PRO A 364 7.68 -18.29 -22.69
N GLY A 365 6.92 -18.15 -23.77
CA GLY A 365 5.46 -18.21 -23.75
C GLY A 365 4.75 -16.86 -23.67
N ILE A 366 5.48 -15.75 -23.47
CA ILE A 366 4.95 -14.38 -23.51
C ILE A 366 5.65 -13.60 -24.61
N ASN A 367 4.86 -12.90 -25.44
CA ASN A 367 5.39 -11.98 -26.45
C ASN A 367 5.51 -10.58 -25.87
N GLY A 368 6.72 -10.01 -25.89
CA GLY A 368 6.95 -8.65 -25.41
C GLY A 368 7.47 -8.60 -23.98
N ASP A 369 7.49 -7.40 -23.41
CA ASP A 369 8.04 -7.14 -22.08
C ASP A 369 7.04 -7.64 -21.02
N VAL A 370 7.58 -8.23 -19.95
CA VAL A 370 6.82 -8.65 -18.79
C VAL A 370 7.56 -8.26 -17.52
N ASP A 371 6.79 -7.92 -16.49
CA ASP A 371 7.33 -7.57 -15.19
C ASP A 371 7.88 -8.82 -14.50
N ILE A 372 8.96 -8.67 -13.73
CA ILE A 372 9.65 -9.77 -13.05
C ILE A 372 9.68 -9.48 -11.55
N ASP A 373 9.21 -10.48 -10.80
CA ASP A 373 9.07 -10.40 -9.35
C ASP A 373 9.94 -11.43 -8.63
N ILE A 374 10.47 -11.00 -7.48
CA ILE A 374 11.18 -11.86 -6.54
C ILE A 374 10.38 -11.88 -5.24
N MET A 375 9.84 -13.04 -4.90
CA MET A 375 9.15 -13.28 -3.64
C MET A 375 10.13 -13.83 -2.62
N LYS A 376 10.16 -13.24 -1.42
CA LYS A 376 10.85 -13.79 -0.25
C LYS A 376 9.91 -14.77 0.46
N LYS A 377 10.45 -15.90 0.92
CA LYS A 377 9.72 -16.74 1.87
C LYS A 377 9.49 -15.95 3.15
N GLN A 378 8.26 -16.01 3.67
CA GLN A 378 7.96 -15.49 4.99
C GLN A 378 8.49 -16.48 6.02
N SER A 379 9.32 -16.00 6.95
CA SER A 379 9.99 -16.78 8.01
C SER A 379 9.04 -17.22 9.11
#